data_AF-A0AAV0X0A0-F1
#
_entry.id   AF-A0AAV0X0A0-F1
#
_cell.length_a   1.000
_cell.length_b   1.000
_cell.length_c   1.000
_cell.angle_alpha   90.00
_cell.angle_beta   90.00
_cell.angle_gamma   90.00
#
_symmetry.space_group_name_H-M   'P 1'
#
loop_
_entity.id
_entity.type
_entity.pdbx_description
1 polymer ?
#
loop_
_entity_poly.entity_id
_entity_poly.type
_entity_poly.pdbx_seq_one_letter_code
_entity_poly.pdbx_strand_id
1 'polypeptide(L)'
;MEPARKQGALAEGFDPSRIGPDDLVTGLSTDVEFEGRSPEIEDFHRIKKLLQQLFLTAPVNLTDMTSLLLHPPKIGSVIIKV
;
A
#
# COMPACT_ATOMS: atom_id res chain seq x y z
N MET A 1 -3.30 9.14 -59.09
CA MET A 1 -1.96 8.60 -58.73
C MET A 1 -1.40 9.50 -57.66
N GLU A 2 -1.40 9.04 -56.41
CA GLU A 2 -0.84 9.77 -55.27
C GLU A 2 0.57 9.19 -54.97
N PRO A 3 1.62 10.00 -54.80
CA PRO A 3 2.96 9.48 -54.54
C PRO A 3 3.42 9.60 -53.08
N ALA A 4 3.98 8.48 -52.59
CA ALA A 4 5.17 8.33 -51.74
C ALA A 4 5.23 8.93 -50.32
N ARG A 5 5.30 7.99 -49.36
CA ARG A 5 5.84 8.08 -47.99
C ARG A 5 7.08 8.99 -47.88
N LYS A 6 7.10 9.90 -46.91
CA LYS A 6 8.34 10.45 -46.30
C LYS A 6 8.52 9.89 -44.90
N GLN A 7 9.44 8.93 -44.78
CA GLN A 7 10.15 8.67 -43.53
C GLN A 7 11.16 9.80 -43.32
N GLY A 8 11.12 10.45 -42.16
CA GLY A 8 12.06 11.48 -41.73
C GLY A 8 12.27 11.34 -40.22
N ALA A 9 13.53 11.21 -39.84
CA ALA A 9 14.01 10.80 -38.53
C ALA A 9 13.84 11.85 -37.43
N LEU A 10 13.59 11.38 -36.22
CA LEU A 10 14.19 11.95 -35.01
C LEU A 10 14.40 10.81 -34.01
N ALA A 11 15.63 10.31 -34.00
CA ALA A 11 16.14 9.57 -32.87
C ALA A 11 16.30 10.60 -31.74
N GLU A 12 15.29 10.67 -30.87
CA GLU A 12 15.39 11.36 -29.58
C GLU A 12 16.50 10.66 -28.79
N GLY A 13 17.70 11.24 -28.83
CA GLY A 13 18.81 10.78 -28.01
C GLY A 13 18.44 10.90 -26.54
N PHE A 14 18.53 9.80 -25.80
CA PHE A 14 18.42 9.80 -24.35
C PHE A 14 19.59 10.61 -23.77
N ASP A 15 19.34 11.88 -23.46
CA ASP A 15 20.29 12.75 -22.75
C ASP A 15 19.98 12.70 -21.23
N PRO A 16 20.79 11.98 -20.44
CA PRO A 16 20.57 11.85 -19.00
C PRO A 16 20.76 13.19 -18.24
N SER A 17 21.31 14.22 -18.88
CA SER A 17 21.52 15.55 -18.30
C SER A 17 20.26 16.41 -18.29
N ARG A 18 19.19 15.97 -18.98
CA ARG A 18 17.89 16.66 -19.05
C ARG A 18 16.89 16.20 -17.97
N ILE A 19 17.24 15.19 -17.19
CA ILE A 19 16.43 14.69 -16.10
C ILE A 19 16.51 15.70 -14.96
N GLY A 20 15.43 16.44 -14.72
CA GLY A 20 15.35 17.38 -13.61
C GLY A 20 15.50 16.64 -12.26
N PRO A 21 15.94 17.32 -11.19
CA PRO A 21 16.07 16.68 -9.87
C PRO A 21 14.73 16.08 -9.39
N ASP A 22 13.60 16.64 -9.82
CA ASP A 22 12.27 16.11 -9.54
C ASP A 22 11.98 14.77 -10.26
N ASP A 23 12.42 14.59 -11.51
CA ASP A 23 12.27 13.31 -12.24
C ASP A 23 13.11 12.19 -11.61
N LEU A 24 14.26 12.53 -11.02
CA LEU A 24 15.07 11.58 -10.24
C LEU A 24 14.36 11.16 -8.94
N VAL A 25 13.66 12.10 -8.29
CA VAL A 25 12.87 11.85 -7.08
C VAL A 25 11.65 10.97 -7.39
N THR A 26 10.95 11.21 -8.50
CA THR A 26 9.84 10.37 -8.95
C THR A 26 10.31 8.97 -9.40
N GLY A 27 11.52 8.84 -9.96
CA GLY A 27 12.13 7.53 -10.22
C GLY A 27 12.44 6.71 -8.96
N LEU A 28 12.45 7.34 -7.78
CA LEU A 28 12.70 6.72 -6.48
C LEU A 28 11.44 6.62 -5.61
N SER A 29 10.30 7.17 -6.04
CA SER A 29 9.06 7.06 -5.28
C SER A 29 8.49 5.66 -5.39
N THR A 30 8.27 5.02 -4.25
CA THR A 30 7.56 3.73 -4.17
C THR A 30 6.08 4.02 -3.98
N ASP A 31 5.27 3.75 -5.00
CA ASP A 31 3.82 3.73 -4.86
C ASP A 31 3.41 2.62 -3.88
N VAL A 32 2.62 3.00 -2.88
CA VAL A 32 2.06 2.08 -1.89
C VAL A 32 0.57 2.27 -1.85
N GLU A 33 -0.16 1.20 -2.15
CA GLU A 33 -1.62 1.18 -2.08
C GLU A 33 -2.08 0.51 -0.79
N PHE A 34 -3.19 0.99 -0.23
CA PHE A 34 -3.79 0.47 0.98
C PHE A 34 -5.28 0.21 0.77
N GLU A 35 -5.76 -0.90 1.30
CA GLU A 35 -7.17 -1.27 1.31
C GLU A 35 -7.70 -1.32 2.75
N GLY A 36 -8.86 -0.70 2.98
CA GLY A 36 -9.60 -0.79 4.22
C GLY A 36 -10.73 -1.81 4.12
N ARG A 37 -10.72 -2.84 4.96
CA ARG A 37 -11.77 -3.87 5.02
C ARG A 37 -12.22 -4.17 6.44
N SER A 38 -13.37 -4.84 6.58
CA SER A 38 -13.82 -5.34 7.88
C SER A 38 -12.85 -6.41 8.40
N PRO A 39 -12.59 -6.47 9.72
CA PRO A 39 -11.71 -7.48 10.31
C PRO A 39 -12.17 -8.91 10.02
N GLU A 40 -11.23 -9.80 9.77
CA GLU A 40 -11.50 -11.22 9.57
C GLU A 40 -10.68 -12.12 10.50
N ILE A 41 -11.01 -13.41 10.51
CA ILE A 41 -10.33 -14.41 11.35
C ILE A 41 -8.82 -14.41 11.08
N GLU A 42 -8.43 -14.16 9.84
CA GLU A 42 -7.02 -14.06 9.40
C GLU A 42 -6.26 -12.91 10.09
N ASP A 43 -6.96 -11.87 10.52
CA ASP A 43 -6.37 -10.70 11.19
C ASP A 43 -6.16 -10.92 12.69
N PHE A 44 -6.62 -12.04 13.27
CA PHE A 44 -6.60 -12.30 14.71
C PHE A 44 -5.21 -12.06 15.33
N HIS A 45 -4.18 -12.67 14.76
CA HIS A 45 -2.83 -12.53 15.31
C HIS A 45 -2.28 -11.11 15.19
N ARG A 46 -2.64 -10.40 14.10
CA ARG A 46 -2.19 -9.02 13.85
C ARG A 46 -2.86 -8.06 14.83
N ILE A 47 -4.18 -8.17 14.99
CA ILE A 47 -4.96 -7.36 15.94
C ILE A 47 -4.51 -7.65 17.37
N LYS A 48 -4.33 -8.92 17.75
CA LYS A 48 -3.81 -9.27 19.07
C LYS A 48 -2.45 -8.62 19.35
N LYS A 49 -1.55 -8.58 18.36
CA LYS A 49 -0.25 -7.91 18.47
C LYS A 49 -0.38 -6.40 18.65
N LEU A 50 -1.31 -5.76 17.96
CA LEU A 50 -1.61 -4.34 18.15
C LEU A 50 -2.17 -4.07 19.55
N LEU A 51 -3.07 -4.93 20.05
CA LEU A 51 -3.58 -4.83 21.42
C LEU A 51 -2.49 -5.07 22.46
N GLN A 52 -1.54 -5.99 22.21
CA GLN A 52 -0.35 -6.18 23.05
C GLN A 52 0.50 -4.90 23.13
N GLN A 53 0.70 -4.22 22.00
CA GLN A 53 1.43 -2.95 21.96
C GLN A 53 0.69 -1.83 22.69
N LEU A 54 -0.64 -1.81 22.60
CA LEU A 54 -1.46 -0.79 23.24
C LEU A 54 -1.54 -0.97 24.77
N PHE A 55 -1.78 -2.19 25.23
CA PHE A 55 -2.01 -2.48 26.65
C PHE A 55 -0.73 -2.83 27.42
N LEU A 56 0.41 -3.03 26.74
CA LEU A 56 1.71 -3.33 27.34
C LEU A 56 1.64 -4.41 28.43
N THR A 57 1.74 -4.02 29.71
CA THR A 57 1.74 -4.91 30.87
C THR A 57 0.40 -4.93 31.63
N ALA A 58 -0.66 -4.32 31.09
CA ALA A 58 -1.97 -4.33 31.72
C ALA A 58 -2.54 -5.77 31.74
N PRO A 59 -3.20 -6.18 32.84
CA PRO A 59 -3.76 -7.53 32.99
C PRO A 59 -5.07 -7.68 32.18
N VAL A 60 -4.95 -7.63 30.86
CA VAL A 60 -6.09 -7.72 29.93
C VAL A 60 -6.01 -9.04 29.16
N ASN A 61 -7.13 -9.74 29.03
CA ASN A 61 -7.19 -10.92 28.17
C ASN A 61 -7.28 -10.50 26.69
N LEU A 62 -6.11 -10.36 26.07
CA LEU A 62 -5.99 -9.93 24.68
C LEU A 62 -6.56 -10.94 23.69
N THR A 63 -6.59 -12.23 24.04
CA THR A 63 -7.22 -13.27 23.23
C THR A 63 -8.72 -13.00 23.13
N ASP A 64 -9.39 -12.82 24.27
CA ASP A 64 -10.83 -12.59 24.30
C ASP A 64 -11.20 -11.24 23.67
N MET A 65 -10.43 -10.19 23.93
CA MET A 65 -10.64 -8.89 23.27
C MET A 65 -10.51 -8.99 21.75
N THR A 66 -9.53 -9.73 21.25
CA THR A 66 -9.37 -9.92 19.80
C THR A 66 -10.57 -10.68 19.22
N SER A 67 -11.03 -11.74 19.90
CA SER A 67 -12.21 -12.49 19.47
C SER A 67 -13.47 -11.62 19.42
N LEU A 68 -13.66 -10.74 20.42
CA LEU A 68 -14.79 -9.80 20.46
C LEU A 68 -14.79 -8.83 19.27
N LEU A 69 -13.62 -8.38 18.79
CA LEU A 69 -13.52 -7.48 17.64
C LEU A 69 -13.85 -8.17 16.30
N LEU A 70 -13.64 -9.49 16.22
CA LEU A 70 -13.87 -10.29 15.00
C LEU A 70 -15.28 -10.88 14.92
N HIS A 71 -15.96 -11.00 16.07
CA HIS A 71 -17.31 -11.55 16.12
C HIS A 71 -18.34 -10.57 15.56
N PRO A 72 -19.38 -11.05 14.83
CA PRO A 72 -20.48 -10.19 14.39
C PRO A 72 -21.26 -9.58 15.56
N PRO A 73 -21.69 -8.30 15.47
CA PRO A 73 -21.33 -7.34 14.42
C PRO A 73 -19.86 -6.92 14.56
N LYS A 74 -19.11 -7.04 13.46
CA LYS A 74 -17.69 -6.71 13.44
C LYS A 74 -17.49 -5.23 13.74
N ILE A 75 -16.55 -4.90 14.62
CA ILE A 75 -16.27 -3.52 15.02
C ILE A 75 -14.95 -3.07 14.38
N GLY A 76 -15.01 -1.94 13.67
CA GLY A 76 -13.82 -1.29 13.09
C GLY A 76 -13.44 -1.79 11.70
N SER A 77 -12.22 -1.44 11.28
CA SER A 77 -11.66 -1.80 9.98
C SER A 77 -10.16 -2.08 10.13
N VAL A 78 -9.65 -3.01 9.33
CA VAL A 78 -8.21 -3.24 9.16
C VAL A 78 -7.75 -2.55 7.89
N ILE A 79 -6.58 -1.93 7.95
CA ILE A 79 -5.91 -1.32 6.79
C ILE A 79 -4.75 -2.23 6.43
N ILE A 80 -4.76 -2.75 5.20
CA ILE A 80 -3.71 -3.63 4.67
C ILE A 80 -3.05 -2.96 3.48
N LYS A 81 -1.74 -3.15 3.35
CA LYS A 81 -1.03 -2.84 2.12
C LYS A 81 -1.35 -3.94 1.12
N VAL A 82 -1.84 -3.56 -0.05
CA VAL A 82 -2.08 -4.45 -1.20
C VAL A 82 -0.83 -4.61 -2.06
#